data_AF-A0A1Y3R4Z1-F1
#
_entry.id   AF-A0A1Y3R4Z1-F1
#
_cell.length_a   1.000
_cell.length_b   1.000
_cell.length_c   1.000
_cell.angle_alpha   90.00
_cell.angle_beta   90.00
_cell.angle_gamma   90.00
#
_symmetry.space_group_name_H-M   'P 1'
#
loop_
_entity.id
_entity.type
_entity.pdbx_description
1 polymer ?
#
loop_
_entity_poly.entity_id
_entity_poly.type
_entity_poly.pdbx_seq_one_letter_code
_entity_poly.pdbx_strand_id
1 'polypeptide(L)' 'MRKTMLDQAINGRKVICYVDGLVSLKKNSNLYRAMKAHGYTLDDLWVKFDIAVGGRRGQHRRDGYHMAIVALDQPLV' A
#
# COMPACT_ATOMS: atom_id res chain seq x y z
N MET A 1 -15.47 15.27 -1.87
CA MET A 1 -14.02 15.01 -2.05
C MET A 1 -13.87 14.01 -3.19
N ARG A 2 -13.07 14.29 -4.22
CA ARG A 2 -12.89 13.37 -5.36
C ARG A 2 -12.03 12.20 -4.89
N LYS A 3 -12.54 10.96 -4.94
CA LYS A 3 -11.75 9.77 -4.57
C LYS A 3 -10.57 9.64 -5.53
N THR A 4 -9.36 9.56 -4.99
CA THR A 4 -8.17 9.23 -5.77
C THR A 4 -8.24 7.77 -6.22
N MET A 5 -7.49 7.39 -7.25
CA MET A 5 -7.39 5.98 -7.63
C MET A 5 -6.77 5.12 -6.51
N LEU A 6 -5.95 5.71 -5.63
CA LEU A 6 -5.47 5.02 -4.43
C LEU A 6 -6.60 4.80 -3.42
N ASP A 7 -7.49 5.76 -3.20
CA ASP A 7 -8.65 5.58 -2.31
C ASP A 7 -9.58 4.47 -2.82
N GLN A 8 -9.74 4.37 -4.15
CA GLN A 8 -10.47 3.26 -4.78
C GLN A 8 -9.75 1.93 -4.57
N ALA A 9 -8.42 1.90 -4.72
CA ALA A 9 -7.63 0.69 -4.49
C ALA A 9 -7.64 0.27 -3.01
N ILE A 10 -7.61 1.21 -2.07
CA ILE A 10 -7.74 0.94 -0.63
C ILE A 10 -9.12 0.33 -0.34
N ASN A 11 -10.18 0.82 -1.00
CA ASN A 11 -11.53 0.28 -0.90
C ASN A 11 -12.06 0.17 0.55
N GLY A 12 -11.72 1.15 1.41
CA GLY A 12 -12.14 1.16 2.82
C GLY A 12 -11.30 0.28 3.75
N ARG A 13 -10.32 -0.48 3.24
CA ARG A 13 -9.38 -1.25 4.06
C ARG A 13 -8.59 -0.34 5.00
N LYS A 14 -8.27 -0.85 6.19
CA LYS A 14 -7.40 -0.13 7.13
C LYS A 14 -6.02 0.09 6.51
N VAL A 15 -5.64 1.34 6.32
CA VAL A 15 -4.29 1.70 5.87
C VAL A 15 -3.32 1.56 7.05
N ILE A 16 -2.26 0.80 6.85
CA ILE A 16 -1.16 0.64 7.80
C ILE A 16 -0.12 1.74 7.57
N CYS A 17 0.29 1.92 6.31
CA CYS A 17 1.25 2.94 5.92
C CYS A 17 1.09 3.31 4.44
N TYR A 18 1.25 4.59 4.14
CA TYR A 18 1.42 5.06 2.76
C TYR A 18 2.89 4.94 2.33
N VAL A 19 3.13 4.52 1.09
CA VAL A 19 4.47 4.26 0.57
C VAL A 19 4.70 5.07 -0.71
N ASP A 20 5.77 5.88 -0.72
CA ASP A 20 6.28 6.53 -1.92
C ASP A 20 7.28 5.61 -2.64
N GLY A 21 7.31 5.64 -3.97
CA GLY A 21 8.21 4.85 -4.79
C GLY A 21 7.58 3.58 -5.39
N LEU A 22 8.34 2.85 -6.20
CA LEU A 22 7.81 1.73 -7.00
C LEU A 22 7.25 0.57 -6.15
N VAL A 23 6.20 -0.07 -6.65
CA VAL A 23 5.78 -1.41 -6.24
C VAL A 23 6.89 -2.38 -6.61
N SER A 24 7.77 -2.65 -5.65
CA SER A 24 8.92 -3.54 -5.83
C SER A 24 9.19 -4.27 -4.54
N LEU A 25 9.39 -5.59 -4.62
CA LEU A 25 9.71 -6.44 -3.47
C LEU A 25 11.24 -6.60 -3.28
N LYS A 26 12.06 -5.86 -4.03
CA LYS A 26 13.52 -5.86 -3.85
C LYS A 26 13.88 -5.24 -2.50
N LYS A 27 14.93 -5.76 -1.86
CA LYS A 27 15.35 -5.34 -0.50
C LYS A 27 15.65 -3.84 -0.35
N ASN A 28 15.94 -3.15 -1.44
CA ASN A 28 16.24 -1.72 -1.47
C ASN A 28 15.02 -0.84 -1.79
N SER A 29 13.84 -1.41 -2.03
CA SER A 29 12.63 -0.64 -2.32
C SER A 29 12.07 -0.01 -1.05
N ASN A 30 11.38 1.12 -1.23
CA ASN A 30 10.67 1.78 -0.12
C ASN A 30 9.55 0.90 0.44
N LEU A 31 8.88 0.12 -0.42
CA LEU A 31 7.87 -0.84 0.00
C LEU A 31 8.45 -1.91 0.93
N TYR A 32 9.59 -2.52 0.56
CA TYR A 32 10.24 -3.53 1.38
C TYR A 32 10.70 -2.97 2.73
N ARG A 33 11.21 -1.74 2.74
CA ARG A 33 11.61 -1.04 3.97
C ARG A 33 10.40 -0.72 4.86
N ALA A 34 9.29 -0.28 4.27
CA ALA A 34 8.05 0.00 4.99
C ALA A 34 7.48 -1.28 5.62
N MET A 35 7.41 -2.38 4.87
CA MET A 35 6.99 -3.69 5.40
C MET A 35 7.84 -4.10 6.61
N LYS A 36 9.17 -4.07 6.47
CA LYS A 36 10.13 -4.38 7.53
C LYS A 36 9.92 -3.51 8.78
N ALA A 37 9.68 -2.21 8.60
CA ALA A 37 9.47 -1.28 9.72
C ALA A 37 8.20 -1.61 10.52
N HIS A 38 7.21 -2.24 9.88
CA HIS A 38 6.00 -2.73 10.54
C HIS A 38 6.08 -4.20 10.98
N GLY A 39 7.28 -4.82 10.93
CA GLY A 39 7.49 -6.20 11.36
C GLY A 39 7.00 -7.25 10.38
N TYR A 40 6.66 -6.87 9.14
CA TYR A 40 6.22 -7.80 8.11
C TYR A 40 7.39 -8.35 7.28
N THR A 41 7.22 -9.58 6.83
CA THR A 41 8.06 -10.26 5.85
C THR A 41 7.35 -10.35 4.49
N LEU A 42 8.04 -10.88 3.48
CA LEU A 42 7.40 -11.15 2.18
C LEU A 42 6.36 -12.27 2.26
N ASP A 43 6.54 -13.22 3.17
CA ASP A 43 5.62 -14.35 3.37
C ASP A 43 4.30 -13.90 4.02
N ASP A 44 4.31 -12.74 4.67
CA ASP A 44 3.11 -12.13 5.26
C ASP A 44 2.24 -11.41 4.21
N LEU A 45 2.75 -11.20 2.99
CA LEU A 45 2.00 -10.56 1.91
C LEU A 45 0.86 -11.49 1.47
N TRP A 46 -0.35 -10.93 1.35
CA TRP A 46 -1.61 -11.64 1.10
C TRP A 46 -2.07 -12.61 2.19
N VAL A 47 -1.33 -12.71 3.30
CA VAL A 47 -1.70 -13.51 4.49
C VAL A 47 -2.06 -12.62 5.68
N LYS A 48 -1.31 -11.52 5.90
CA LYS A 48 -1.55 -10.56 6.99
C LYS A 48 -1.83 -9.15 6.51
N PHE A 49 -1.32 -8.78 5.34
CA PHE A 49 -1.51 -7.47 4.74
C PHE A 49 -1.52 -7.58 3.21
N ASP A 50 -2.03 -6.56 2.53
CA ASP A 50 -1.99 -6.42 1.08
C ASP A 50 -1.44 -5.04 0.69
N ILE A 51 -1.20 -4.84 -0.60
CA ILE A 51 -0.68 -3.60 -1.17
C ILE A 51 -1.73 -2.98 -2.08
N ALA A 52 -2.32 -1.87 -1.65
CA ALA A 52 -3.19 -1.07 -2.50
C ALA A 52 -2.33 -0.21 -3.45
N VAL A 53 -2.61 -0.26 -4.75
CA VAL A 53 -1.87 0.51 -5.77
C VAL A 53 -2.87 1.33 -6.59
N GLY A 54 -2.75 2.65 -6.47
CA GLY A 54 -3.66 3.63 -7.05
C GLY A 54 -3.20 4.24 -8.38
N GLY A 55 -2.22 3.69 -9.08
CA GLY A 55 -1.82 4.24 -10.39
C GLY A 55 -0.36 4.02 -10.75
N ARG A 56 0.04 4.59 -11.89
CA ARG A 56 1.42 4.51 -12.42
C ARG A 56 2.33 5.55 -11.76
N ARG A 57 3.61 5.19 -11.57
CA ARG A 57 4.67 6.09 -11.10
C ARG A 57 4.71 7.37 -11.95
N GLY A 58 4.61 8.53 -11.29
CA GLY A 58 4.60 9.85 -11.94
C GLY A 58 3.34 10.69 -11.66
N GLN A 59 2.22 10.06 -11.30
CA GLN A 59 1.01 10.77 -10.83
C GLN A 59 1.14 11.33 -9.40
N HIS A 60 2.22 10.97 -8.70
CA HIS A 60 2.57 11.41 -7.34
C HIS A 60 2.56 12.94 -7.16
N ARG A 61 2.81 13.70 -8.24
CA ARG A 61 2.92 15.17 -8.16
C ARG A 61 1.57 15.88 -8.06
N ARG A 62 0.45 15.19 -8.29
CA ARG A 62 -0.91 15.78 -8.17
C ARG A 62 -1.70 15.22 -6.99
N ASP A 63 -1.56 13.93 -6.70
CA ASP A 63 -2.50 13.22 -5.82
C ASP A 63 -1.87 12.68 -4.51
N GLY A 64 -0.58 12.91 -4.26
CA GLY A 64 0.13 12.39 -3.08
C GLY A 64 0.66 10.97 -3.31
N TYR A 65 0.42 10.06 -2.37
CA TYR A 65 0.90 8.67 -2.46
C TYR A 65 0.14 7.86 -3.53
N HIS A 66 0.82 6.89 -4.16
CA HIS A 66 0.19 5.98 -5.14
C HIS A 66 0.11 4.53 -4.66
N MET A 67 0.64 4.25 -3.47
CA MET A 67 0.68 2.92 -2.89
C MET A 67 0.48 3.00 -1.39
N ALA A 68 -0.18 1.99 -0.83
CA ALA A 68 -0.31 1.82 0.61
C ALA A 68 -0.22 0.35 0.99
N ILE A 69 0.39 0.07 2.14
CA ILE A 69 0.24 -1.19 2.85
C ILE A 69 -1.10 -1.13 3.59
N VAL A 70 -1.96 -2.10 3.34
CA VAL A 70 -3.32 -2.16 3.91
C VAL A 70 -3.52 -3.48 4.62
N ALA A 71 -4.36 -3.49 5.66
CA ALA A 71 -4.79 -4.74 6.27
C ALA A 71 -5.64 -5.52 5.25
N LEU A 72 -5.53 -6.85 5.29
CA LEU A 72 -6.54 -7.71 4.68
C LEU A 72 -7.83 -7.51 5.48
N ASP A 73 -8.95 -7.25 4.80
CA ASP A 73 -10.23 -7.04 5.46
C ASP A 73 -10.50 -8.17 6.45
N GLN A 74 -10.75 -7.81 7.71
CA GLN A 74 -11.55 -8.67 8.56
C GLN A 74 -12.99 -8.54 8.04
N PRO A 75 -13.74 -9.65 7.92
CA PRO A 75 -15.14 -9.57 7.52
C PRO A 75 -15.86 -8.56 8.44
N LEU A 76 -16.58 -7.62 7.83
CA LEU A 76 -17.50 -6.73 8.54
C LEU A 76 -18.52 -7.63 9.23
N VAL A 77 -18.38 -7.78 10.55
CA VAL A 77 -19.40 -8.39 11.42
C VAL A 77 -20.54 -7.41 11.57
#